data_AF-A0A8S4N8I5-F1
#
_entry.id   AF-A0A8S4N8I5-F1
#
_cell.length_a   1.000
_cell.length_b   1.000
_cell.length_c   1.000
_cell.angle_alpha   90.00
_cell.angle_beta   90.00
_cell.angle_gamma   90.00
#
_symmetry.space_group_name_H-M   'P 1'
#
loop_
_entity.id
_entity.type
_entity.pdbx_description
1 polymer ?
#
loop_
_entity_poly.entity_id
_entity_poly.type
_entity_poly.pdbx_seq_one_letter_code
_entity_poly.pdbx_strand_id
1 'polypeptide(L)'
;FMTENRKREVYTKKTNISTPLVALTLQVTMGAASSKQSGPKPRKLTKEERTAAQLQSLIPVDPVPYRGPQLQYCLIDVPVKMKAHMQFGFGGQQLTSDIDQYYATIVQPYNDGYVMTQFMKIPGQMNRGGMISMSVTFPYQAIHTRPINVAPSPERWQLRVEKSVIELQVFRYGLISGGGSSAANTSHIHDKIHEMTQAGGRLICVEMTGAQQGPNMSQAMSGYGGAFGVDMMFNMPLHPNPKLYSYQAANVPVPYTVQAGFSMPSFQCNIDWNAQFGSWLNQGWKLIEIFLDNSQSQQRTGLMSAGGTLNSIWWFEKENSRLNDTTPLYQGAIIPYAHEISAGFGSVNAKSSWTPIIQEMGNKGWELATILPTPTMSRNGMTSFSMHLLMFFQRPIIYEAQGYTAPPAEAMSAPPPPSYNAVVDQKPTNTAEKSESSGVLR
;
A
#
# COMPACT_ATOMS: atom_id res chain seq x y z
N PHE A 1 -44.01 2.56 56.66
CA PHE A 1 -44.14 1.44 57.61
C PHE A 1 -43.92 0.14 56.85
N MET A 2 -42.90 -0.60 57.29
CA MET A 2 -42.45 -1.96 56.95
C MET A 2 -42.96 -2.71 55.71
N THR A 3 -42.00 -3.14 54.88
CA THR A 3 -41.83 -4.52 54.37
C THR A 3 -40.45 -4.57 53.70
N GLU A 4 -39.40 -5.09 54.36
CA GLU A 4 -39.00 -6.51 54.42
C GLU A 4 -38.76 -7.12 53.02
N ASN A 5 -37.50 -7.32 52.63
CA ASN A 5 -37.01 -8.66 52.27
C ASN A 5 -35.51 -8.73 51.89
N ARG A 6 -34.81 -9.52 52.72
CA ARG A 6 -33.80 -10.55 52.40
C ARG A 6 -32.81 -10.35 51.25
N LYS A 7 -31.56 -10.22 51.71
CA LYS A 7 -30.28 -10.59 51.12
C LYS A 7 -30.33 -11.89 50.29
N ARG A 8 -29.84 -11.81 49.05
CA ARG A 8 -29.11 -12.89 48.37
C ARG A 8 -27.77 -12.33 47.92
N GLU A 9 -26.71 -12.76 48.60
CA GLU A 9 -25.34 -12.58 48.15
C GLU A 9 -25.10 -13.48 46.93
N VAL A 10 -24.77 -12.88 45.80
CA VAL A 10 -24.18 -13.57 44.66
C VAL A 10 -22.77 -13.04 44.51
N TYR A 11 -21.79 -13.87 44.85
CA TYR A 11 -20.38 -13.65 44.57
C TYR A 11 -20.17 -13.69 43.05
N THR A 12 -20.18 -12.53 42.39
CA THR A 12 -19.61 -12.38 41.05
C THR A 12 -18.12 -12.12 41.17
N LYS A 13 -17.36 -13.19 40.93
CA LYS A 13 -15.91 -13.22 40.77
C LYS A 13 -15.52 -12.23 39.66
N LYS A 14 -14.97 -11.06 40.02
CA LYS A 14 -14.40 -10.10 39.07
C LYS A 14 -13.15 -10.70 38.43
N THR A 15 -13.28 -11.27 37.24
CA THR A 15 -12.14 -11.46 36.33
C THR A 15 -11.90 -10.15 35.60
N ASN A 16 -10.97 -9.35 36.12
CA ASN A 16 -10.34 -8.27 35.36
C ASN A 16 -9.53 -8.91 34.22
N ILE A 17 -10.09 -8.89 33.01
CA ILE A 17 -9.33 -9.18 31.79
C ILE A 17 -8.70 -7.84 31.39
N SER A 18 -7.51 -7.55 31.90
CA SER A 18 -6.66 -6.50 31.35
C SER A 18 -6.08 -7.01 30.04
N THR A 19 -6.42 -6.35 28.93
CA THR A 19 -5.69 -6.51 27.67
C THR A 19 -4.28 -5.96 27.87
N PRO A 20 -3.20 -6.75 27.72
CA PRO A 20 -1.86 -6.20 27.85
C PRO A 20 -1.47 -5.48 26.56
N LEU A 21 -1.23 -4.17 26.68
CA LEU A 21 -0.26 -3.47 25.85
C LEU A 21 1.10 -4.11 26.17
N VAL A 22 1.62 -4.93 25.25
CA VAL A 22 2.92 -5.58 25.40
C VAL A 22 4.01 -4.50 25.32
N ALA A 23 4.35 -3.93 26.47
CA ALA A 23 5.59 -3.20 26.68
C ALA A 23 6.66 -4.23 27.09
N LEU A 24 7.58 -4.53 26.18
CA LEU A 24 8.70 -5.43 26.42
C LEU A 24 9.77 -4.69 27.24
N THR A 25 9.78 -4.90 28.55
CA THR A 25 10.83 -4.39 29.46
C THR A 25 11.84 -5.53 29.70
N LEU A 26 13.05 -5.41 29.14
CA LEU A 26 14.14 -6.37 29.32
C LEU A 26 15.10 -5.87 30.42
N GLN A 27 15.18 -6.59 31.54
CA GLN A 27 16.24 -6.45 32.54
C GLN A 27 17.51 -7.20 32.08
N VAL A 28 18.67 -6.56 32.25
CA VAL A 28 19.99 -7.03 31.82
C VAL A 28 20.75 -7.64 33.00
N THR A 29 21.33 -8.83 32.81
CA THR A 29 22.40 -9.36 33.67
C THR A 29 23.66 -9.50 32.81
N MET A 30 24.76 -8.89 33.26
CA MET A 30 26.03 -8.82 32.55
C MET A 30 26.88 -10.07 32.82
N GLY A 31 27.49 -10.61 31.77
CA GLY A 31 28.53 -11.66 31.83
C GLY A 31 29.66 -11.36 30.83
N ALA A 32 30.90 -11.42 31.32
CA ALA A 32 32.11 -10.90 30.67
C ALA A 32 32.65 -11.74 29.51
N ALA A 33 33.43 -11.07 28.64
CA ALA A 33 34.02 -11.58 27.41
C ALA A 33 35.39 -12.29 27.61
N SER A 34 35.73 -13.18 26.67
CA SER A 34 37.06 -13.78 26.50
C SER A 34 37.60 -13.46 25.10
N SER A 35 38.89 -13.10 25.03
CA SER A 35 39.61 -12.65 23.84
C SER A 35 40.42 -13.79 23.19
N LYS A 36 40.47 -13.85 21.85
CA LYS A 36 41.59 -14.48 21.11
C LYS A 36 41.89 -13.81 19.75
N GLN A 37 43.19 -13.59 19.56
CA GLN A 37 43.99 -13.23 18.37
C GLN A 37 43.84 -14.25 17.21
N SER A 38 44.42 -14.12 16.01
CA SER A 38 44.72 -13.05 15.04
C SER A 38 45.39 -13.75 13.84
N GLY A 39 45.05 -13.36 12.61
CA GLY A 39 45.72 -13.79 11.38
C GLY A 39 45.34 -12.83 10.25
N PRO A 40 46.16 -12.66 9.18
CA PRO A 40 45.88 -11.69 8.13
C PRO A 40 44.70 -12.18 7.32
N LYS A 41 43.54 -11.58 7.58
CA LYS A 41 42.27 -11.93 6.94
C LYS A 41 42.24 -11.31 5.54
N PRO A 42 41.71 -12.03 4.53
CA PRO A 42 41.39 -11.42 3.23
C PRO A 42 40.60 -10.14 3.48
N ARG A 43 40.88 -9.05 2.72
CA ARG A 43 40.26 -7.73 2.91
C ARG A 43 38.78 -7.94 3.17
N LYS A 44 38.39 -7.80 4.45
CA LYS A 44 37.00 -7.93 4.82
C LYS A 44 36.36 -6.72 4.20
N LEU A 45 35.55 -6.95 3.17
CA LEU A 45 34.57 -5.97 2.74
C LEU A 45 33.96 -5.38 4.01
N THR A 46 33.99 -4.07 4.14
CA THR A 46 33.39 -3.38 5.28
C THR A 46 31.92 -3.80 5.38
N LYS A 47 31.30 -3.66 6.57
CA LYS A 47 29.87 -3.97 6.70
C LYS A 47 29.07 -3.26 5.61
N GLU A 48 29.44 -2.02 5.30
CA GLU A 48 28.87 -1.20 4.23
C GLU A 48 29.11 -1.76 2.82
N GLU A 49 30.34 -2.20 2.48
CA GLU A 49 30.63 -2.81 1.17
C GLU A 49 29.89 -4.15 0.97
N ARG A 50 29.69 -4.94 2.05
CA ARG A 50 28.91 -6.18 2.00
C ARG A 50 27.42 -5.92 1.85
N THR A 51 26.90 -4.93 2.58
CA THR A 51 25.50 -4.50 2.47
C THR A 51 25.24 -3.94 1.07
N ALA A 52 26.14 -3.12 0.52
CA ALA A 52 26.01 -2.57 -0.84
C ALA A 52 26.03 -3.67 -1.92
N ALA A 53 26.93 -4.65 -1.82
CA ALA A 53 26.99 -5.78 -2.75
C ALA A 53 25.77 -6.71 -2.64
N GLN A 54 25.25 -6.93 -1.42
CA GLN A 54 23.98 -7.65 -1.22
C GLN A 54 22.79 -6.86 -1.77
N LEU A 55 22.75 -5.54 -1.60
CA LEU A 55 21.69 -4.69 -2.14
C LEU A 55 21.69 -4.67 -3.68
N GLN A 56 22.87 -4.61 -4.31
CA GLN A 56 23.00 -4.71 -5.78
C GLN A 56 22.55 -6.06 -6.33
N SER A 57 22.74 -7.16 -5.57
CA SER A 57 22.28 -8.49 -5.99
C SER A 57 20.75 -8.64 -6.04
N LEU A 58 20.02 -7.74 -5.39
CA LEU A 58 18.56 -7.77 -5.30
C LEU A 58 17.86 -6.96 -6.40
N ILE A 59 18.62 -6.15 -7.14
CA ILE A 59 18.08 -5.30 -8.20
C ILE A 59 18.03 -6.11 -9.50
N PRO A 60 16.89 -6.12 -10.21
CA PRO A 60 16.78 -6.81 -11.49
C PRO A 60 17.87 -6.38 -12.48
N VAL A 61 18.52 -7.36 -13.09
CA VAL A 61 19.43 -7.14 -14.22
C VAL A 61 18.59 -7.20 -15.48
N ASP A 62 18.45 -6.05 -16.14
CA ASP A 62 17.79 -6.00 -17.43
C ASP A 62 18.71 -6.63 -18.50
N PRO A 63 18.24 -7.65 -19.26
CA PRO A 63 19.05 -8.24 -20.32
C PRO A 63 19.31 -7.26 -21.47
N VAL A 64 18.41 -6.28 -21.64
CA VAL A 64 18.50 -5.19 -22.60
C VAL A 64 18.21 -3.89 -21.85
N PRO A 65 19.02 -2.83 -22.01
CA PRO A 65 18.75 -1.54 -21.40
C PRO A 65 17.33 -1.03 -21.72
N TYR A 66 16.61 -0.59 -20.70
CA TYR A 66 15.28 -0.02 -20.87
C TYR A 66 15.33 1.23 -21.73
N ARG A 67 14.45 1.29 -22.73
CA ARG A 67 14.41 2.41 -23.71
C ARG A 67 13.48 3.55 -23.30
N GLY A 68 12.66 3.36 -22.28
CA GLY A 68 11.80 4.42 -21.76
C GLY A 68 12.57 5.44 -20.92
N PRO A 69 11.87 6.47 -20.39
CA PRO A 69 12.51 7.49 -19.56
C PRO A 69 13.10 6.88 -18.30
N GLN A 70 14.23 7.42 -17.88
CA GLN A 70 14.74 7.22 -16.52
C GLN A 70 13.95 8.13 -15.57
N LEU A 71 13.91 7.77 -14.29
CA LEU A 71 13.21 8.52 -13.25
C LEU A 71 14.21 9.05 -12.23
N GLN A 72 14.16 10.36 -12.00
CA GLN A 72 14.85 10.99 -10.88
C GLN A 72 13.91 11.05 -9.68
N TYR A 73 14.40 10.59 -8.53
CA TYR A 73 13.65 10.60 -7.28
C TYR A 73 14.04 11.77 -6.37
N CYS A 74 13.04 12.36 -5.71
CA CYS A 74 13.20 13.33 -4.63
C CYS A 74 12.45 12.83 -3.39
N LEU A 75 13.16 12.67 -2.27
CA LEU A 75 12.62 12.13 -1.02
C LEU A 75 12.64 13.23 0.03
N ILE A 76 11.49 13.48 0.66
CA ILE A 76 11.32 14.49 1.71
C ILE A 76 10.86 13.80 2.99
N ASP A 77 11.67 13.89 4.04
CA ASP A 77 11.33 13.36 5.37
C ASP A 77 10.64 14.44 6.22
N VAL A 78 9.50 14.11 6.83
CA VAL A 78 8.74 15.01 7.69
C VAL A 78 8.46 14.37 9.07
N PRO A 79 8.78 15.05 10.18
CA PRO A 79 8.64 14.49 11.52
C PRO A 79 7.25 14.77 12.14
N VAL A 80 6.26 13.95 11.80
CA VAL A 80 4.87 14.11 12.28
C VAL A 80 4.75 13.73 13.76
N LYS A 81 4.21 14.63 14.58
CA LYS A 81 3.92 14.41 16.00
C LYS A 81 2.49 13.89 16.17
N MET A 82 2.38 12.74 16.81
CA MET A 82 1.13 12.16 17.26
C MET A 82 0.94 12.50 18.75
N LYS A 83 -0.20 13.07 19.11
CA LYS A 83 -0.58 13.38 20.48
C LYS A 83 -1.74 12.48 20.90
N ALA A 84 -1.54 11.70 21.97
CA ALA A 84 -2.63 10.98 22.60
C ALA A 84 -3.40 11.93 23.53
N HIS A 85 -4.71 12.03 23.35
CA HIS A 85 -5.62 12.67 24.29
C HIS A 85 -6.25 11.58 25.15
N MET A 86 -5.83 11.48 26.41
CA MET A 86 -6.45 10.60 27.39
C MET A 86 -7.62 11.34 28.02
N GLN A 87 -8.85 10.96 27.66
CA GLN A 87 -10.03 11.44 28.35
C GLN A 87 -10.24 10.57 29.60
N PHE A 88 -10.07 11.14 30.80
CA PHE A 88 -10.32 10.43 32.05
C PHE A 88 -11.83 10.12 32.18
N GLY A 89 -12.21 8.85 32.04
CA GLY A 89 -13.60 8.35 32.06
C GLY A 89 -13.78 7.09 31.21
N PHE A 90 -15.03 6.66 30.97
CA PHE A 90 -15.35 5.56 30.02
C PHE A 90 -15.16 5.95 28.53
N GLY A 91 -14.42 7.03 28.25
CA GLY A 91 -14.13 7.51 26.90
C GLY A 91 -13.00 6.72 26.23
N GLY A 92 -13.09 6.52 24.92
CA GLY A 92 -12.03 5.88 24.14
C GLY A 92 -10.76 6.74 24.05
N GLN A 93 -9.63 6.12 23.73
CA GLN A 93 -8.39 6.85 23.43
C GLN A 93 -8.53 7.55 22.08
N GLN A 94 -8.18 8.84 22.04
CA GLN A 94 -8.07 9.61 20.80
C GLN A 94 -6.59 9.92 20.52
N LEU A 95 -6.12 9.66 19.31
CA LEU A 95 -4.84 10.17 18.83
C LEU A 95 -5.11 11.27 17.80
N THR A 96 -4.29 12.31 17.76
CA THR A 96 -4.30 13.35 16.72
C THR A 96 -2.88 13.57 16.18
N SER A 97 -2.77 14.05 14.95
CA SER A 97 -1.49 14.33 14.28
C SER A 97 -1.37 15.80 13.89
N ASP A 98 -0.14 16.28 13.71
CA ASP A 98 0.16 17.61 13.17
C ASP A 98 0.58 17.56 11.69
N ILE A 99 0.24 16.48 10.97
CA ILE A 99 0.71 16.24 9.60
C ILE A 99 0.40 17.40 8.65
N ASP A 100 -0.75 18.07 8.84
CA ASP A 100 -1.20 19.15 7.97
C ASP A 100 -0.22 20.34 7.91
N GLN A 101 0.63 20.50 8.94
CA GLN A 101 1.68 21.51 8.98
C GLN A 101 2.78 21.28 7.94
N TYR A 102 2.92 20.06 7.43
CA TYR A 102 3.99 19.66 6.52
C TYR A 102 3.58 19.64 5.05
N TYR A 103 2.29 19.82 4.71
CA TYR A 103 1.88 19.77 3.30
C TYR A 103 2.55 20.82 2.43
N ALA A 104 2.77 22.04 2.94
CA ALA A 104 3.49 23.07 2.19
C ALA A 104 4.92 22.60 1.80
N THR A 105 5.60 21.89 2.71
CA THR A 105 6.91 21.30 2.45
C THR A 105 6.82 20.15 1.46
N ILE A 106 5.83 19.27 1.61
CA ILE A 106 5.62 18.11 0.73
C ILE A 106 5.33 18.55 -0.72
N VAL A 107 4.62 19.67 -0.92
CA VAL A 107 4.25 20.16 -2.26
C VAL A 107 5.41 20.87 -2.99
N GLN A 108 6.46 21.31 -2.28
CA GLN A 108 7.52 22.11 -2.87
C GLN A 108 8.13 21.52 -4.17
N PRO A 109 8.41 20.19 -4.29
CA PRO A 109 8.98 19.61 -5.50
C PRO A 109 8.13 19.75 -6.77
N TYR A 110 6.82 19.97 -6.65
CA TYR A 110 5.95 20.16 -7.82
C TYR A 110 6.36 21.37 -8.66
N ASN A 111 7.00 22.38 -8.04
CA ASN A 111 7.53 23.53 -8.75
C ASN A 111 8.69 23.18 -9.69
N ASP A 112 9.41 22.09 -9.39
CA ASP A 112 10.56 21.61 -10.17
C ASP A 112 10.18 20.46 -11.13
N GLY A 113 8.88 20.28 -11.37
CA GLY A 113 8.32 19.26 -12.26
C GLY A 113 8.28 17.84 -11.67
N TYR A 114 8.51 17.69 -10.36
CA TYR A 114 8.29 16.43 -9.68
C TYR A 114 6.80 16.19 -9.40
N VAL A 115 6.42 14.92 -9.39
CA VAL A 115 5.07 14.47 -9.04
C VAL A 115 5.21 13.44 -7.93
N MET A 116 4.40 13.55 -6.89
CA MET A 116 4.45 12.61 -5.78
C MET A 116 3.89 11.25 -6.23
N THR A 117 4.64 10.20 -5.94
CA THR A 117 4.30 8.80 -6.25
C THR A 117 3.94 8.01 -5.00
N GLN A 118 4.45 8.42 -3.83
CA GLN A 118 4.14 7.74 -2.59
C GLN A 118 4.30 8.69 -1.39
N PHE A 119 3.50 8.49 -0.36
CA PHE A 119 3.66 9.11 0.95
C PHE A 119 3.40 8.07 2.03
N MET A 120 4.38 7.82 2.89
CA MET A 120 4.29 6.73 3.87
C MET A 120 4.99 7.06 5.18
N LYS A 121 4.50 6.47 6.26
CA LYS A 121 5.21 6.38 7.54
C LYS A 121 6.42 5.47 7.40
N ILE A 122 7.59 5.91 7.85
CA ILE A 122 8.80 5.07 7.87
C ILE A 122 8.61 3.96 8.92
N PRO A 123 8.56 2.67 8.51
CA PRO A 123 8.20 1.58 9.41
C PRO A 123 9.21 1.40 10.55
N GLY A 124 8.70 1.16 11.75
CA GLY A 124 9.54 0.85 12.92
C GLY A 124 10.36 2.02 13.46
N GLN A 125 10.25 3.23 12.90
CA GLN A 125 10.87 4.43 13.47
C GLN A 125 9.90 5.19 14.36
N MET A 126 10.36 5.59 15.55
CA MET A 126 9.63 6.51 16.42
C MET A 126 10.55 7.20 17.43
N ASN A 127 10.27 8.47 17.69
CA ASN A 127 10.96 9.27 18.69
C ASN A 127 9.98 9.69 19.78
N ARG A 128 10.21 9.26 21.02
CA ARG A 128 9.40 9.69 22.15
C ARG A 128 10.01 10.94 22.76
N GLY A 129 9.21 12.00 22.94
CA GLY A 129 9.66 13.29 23.47
C GLY A 129 9.98 13.29 24.98
N GLY A 130 10.67 12.27 25.49
CA GLY A 130 10.99 12.07 26.92
C GLY A 130 10.12 10.99 27.60
N MET A 131 10.54 10.56 28.80
CA MET A 131 9.87 9.47 29.54
C MET A 131 8.42 9.80 29.95
N ILE A 132 8.09 11.09 30.12
CA ILE A 132 6.78 11.58 30.61
C ILE A 132 5.88 12.07 29.45
N SER A 133 6.42 12.25 28.25
CA SER A 133 5.63 12.77 27.13
C SER A 133 4.64 11.73 26.60
N MET A 134 3.40 12.18 26.41
CA MET A 134 2.33 11.48 25.68
C MET A 134 2.37 11.75 24.17
N SER A 135 3.38 12.48 23.70
CA SER A 135 3.60 12.74 22.27
C SER A 135 4.68 11.81 21.72
N VAL A 136 4.41 11.23 20.56
CA VAL A 136 5.33 10.38 19.81
C VAL A 136 5.51 10.99 18.43
N THR A 137 6.75 11.19 18.00
CA THR A 137 7.06 11.63 16.64
C THR A 137 7.33 10.41 15.78
N PHE A 138 6.62 10.31 14.66
CA PHE A 138 6.88 9.33 13.62
C PHE A 138 7.42 10.05 12.38
N PRO A 139 8.52 9.59 11.80
CA PRO A 139 8.97 10.11 10.53
C PRO A 139 8.11 9.55 9.40
N TYR A 140 7.66 10.44 8.52
CA TYR A 140 7.03 10.12 7.26
C TYR A 140 7.95 10.55 6.12
N GLN A 141 7.78 9.94 4.97
CA GLN A 141 8.55 10.25 3.78
C GLN A 141 7.61 10.45 2.59
N ALA A 142 7.70 11.62 1.96
CA ALA A 142 7.11 11.88 0.65
C ALA A 142 8.13 11.54 -0.43
N ILE A 143 7.73 10.68 -1.36
CA ILE A 143 8.57 10.20 -2.46
C ILE A 143 8.00 10.75 -3.75
N HIS A 144 8.79 11.55 -4.44
CA HIS A 144 8.45 12.15 -5.71
C HIS A 144 9.33 11.63 -6.83
N THR A 145 8.79 11.63 -8.04
CA THR A 145 9.53 11.30 -9.25
C THR A 145 9.35 12.34 -10.33
N ARG A 146 10.34 12.45 -11.22
CA ARG A 146 10.18 13.10 -12.52
C ARG A 146 10.95 12.31 -13.58
N PRO A 147 10.46 12.27 -14.83
CA PRO A 147 11.22 11.68 -15.91
C PRO A 147 12.43 12.57 -16.27
N ILE A 148 13.55 11.92 -16.59
CA ILE A 148 14.77 12.56 -17.09
C ILE A 148 15.17 11.96 -18.44
N ASN A 149 16.05 12.65 -19.16
CA ASN A 149 16.49 12.28 -20.52
C ASN A 149 15.35 12.23 -21.55
N VAL A 150 14.26 12.93 -21.28
CA VAL A 150 13.14 13.16 -22.20
C VAL A 150 12.76 14.63 -22.19
N ALA A 151 12.05 15.09 -23.22
CA ALA A 151 11.52 16.44 -23.24
C ALA A 151 10.61 16.68 -22.01
N PRO A 152 10.67 17.86 -21.37
CA PRO A 152 9.78 18.19 -20.26
C PRO A 152 8.32 18.00 -20.68
N SER A 153 7.55 17.30 -19.82
CA SER A 153 6.11 17.14 -20.05
C SER A 153 5.41 18.49 -19.90
N PRO A 154 4.46 18.85 -20.79
CA PRO A 154 3.59 20.01 -20.56
C PRO A 154 2.58 19.77 -19.42
N GLU A 155 2.44 18.52 -18.97
CA GLU A 155 1.55 18.17 -17.86
C GLU A 155 2.04 18.78 -16.55
N ARG A 156 1.17 19.56 -15.93
CA ARG A 156 1.39 20.09 -14.58
C ARG A 156 0.39 19.45 -13.63
N TRP A 157 0.83 19.29 -12.39
CA TRP A 157 0.08 18.65 -11.32
C TRP A 157 0.13 19.52 -10.06
N GLN A 158 -0.84 19.32 -9.17
CA GLN A 158 -0.82 19.83 -7.81
C GLN A 158 -1.27 18.73 -6.86
N LEU A 159 -0.77 18.75 -5.63
CA LEU A 159 -1.23 17.82 -4.60
C LEU A 159 -2.58 18.27 -4.05
N ARG A 160 -3.51 17.32 -3.93
CA ARG A 160 -4.73 17.45 -3.15
C ARG A 160 -4.74 16.37 -2.07
N VAL A 161 -5.06 16.76 -0.84
CA VAL A 161 -5.19 15.83 0.28
C VAL A 161 -6.63 15.85 0.76
N GLU A 162 -7.25 14.68 0.82
CA GLU A 162 -8.61 14.48 1.32
C GLU A 162 -8.57 13.61 2.57
N LYS A 163 -9.31 14.01 3.60
CA LYS A 163 -9.42 13.24 4.85
C LYS A 163 -10.47 12.14 4.67
N SER A 164 -10.16 10.94 5.15
CA SER A 164 -11.08 9.80 5.15
C SER A 164 -10.92 8.97 6.43
N VAL A 165 -11.73 7.93 6.58
CA VAL A 165 -11.74 7.04 7.74
C VAL A 165 -11.86 5.60 7.27
N ILE A 166 -11.10 4.72 7.92
CA ILE A 166 -11.24 3.27 7.83
C ILE A 166 -11.89 2.79 9.13
N GLU A 167 -13.06 2.19 9.03
CA GLU A 167 -13.75 1.61 10.18
C GLU A 167 -13.46 0.11 10.26
N LEU A 168 -13.02 -0.36 11.42
CA LEU A 168 -12.84 -1.80 11.64
C LEU A 168 -14.13 -2.39 12.23
N GLN A 169 -14.69 -3.37 11.55
CA GLN A 169 -15.78 -4.20 12.09
C GLN A 169 -15.19 -5.51 12.61
N VAL A 170 -15.54 -5.91 13.83
CA VAL A 170 -15.09 -7.16 14.47
C VAL A 170 -16.28 -8.10 14.57
N PHE A 171 -16.27 -9.17 13.78
CA PHE A 171 -17.27 -10.24 13.85
C PHE A 171 -16.89 -11.21 14.97
N ARG A 172 -17.72 -11.31 16.01
CA ARG A 172 -17.60 -12.33 17.06
C ARG A 172 -18.56 -13.48 16.77
N TYR A 173 -18.03 -14.65 16.44
CA TYR A 173 -18.84 -15.86 16.30
C TYR A 173 -19.00 -16.56 17.66
N GLY A 174 -20.19 -16.50 18.27
CA GLY A 174 -20.57 -17.33 19.43
C GLY A 174 -20.06 -16.89 20.81
N LEU A 175 -20.66 -17.46 21.86
CA LEU A 175 -20.39 -17.14 23.28
C LEU A 175 -19.05 -17.68 23.82
N ILE A 176 -18.36 -18.56 23.08
CA ILE A 176 -17.15 -19.27 23.53
C ILE A 176 -16.00 -19.24 22.49
N SER A 177 -16.16 -18.69 21.28
CA SER A 177 -15.11 -18.87 20.25
C SER A 177 -14.02 -17.79 20.26
N GLY A 178 -12.77 -18.25 20.34
CA GLY A 178 -11.54 -17.45 20.24
C GLY A 178 -11.12 -17.13 18.80
N GLY A 179 -12.08 -16.91 17.90
CA GLY A 179 -11.81 -16.61 16.49
C GLY A 179 -12.82 -15.58 15.96
N GLY A 180 -12.52 -14.30 16.15
CA GLY A 180 -13.22 -13.23 15.45
C GLY A 180 -12.49 -12.87 14.17
N SER A 181 -13.21 -12.71 13.06
CA SER A 181 -12.69 -12.06 11.86
C SER A 181 -13.01 -10.57 11.94
N SER A 182 -12.05 -9.71 11.65
CA SER A 182 -12.35 -8.30 11.37
C SER A 182 -12.25 -8.01 9.88
N ALA A 183 -13.01 -7.01 9.42
CA ALA A 183 -12.92 -6.49 8.06
C ALA A 183 -12.93 -4.96 8.13
N ALA A 184 -12.08 -4.32 7.34
CA ALA A 184 -12.10 -2.88 7.15
C ALA A 184 -13.23 -2.47 6.21
N ASN A 185 -14.06 -1.52 6.64
CA ASN A 185 -14.98 -0.83 5.75
C ASN A 185 -14.25 0.33 5.05
N THR A 186 -14.14 0.25 3.72
CA THR A 186 -13.47 1.23 2.86
C THR A 186 -14.44 2.08 2.03
N SER A 187 -15.75 2.05 2.28
CA SER A 187 -16.74 2.74 1.44
C SER A 187 -16.46 4.24 1.27
N HIS A 188 -16.13 4.94 2.36
CA HIS A 188 -15.81 6.36 2.31
C HIS A 188 -14.56 6.67 1.47
N ILE A 189 -13.58 5.75 1.44
CA ILE A 189 -12.41 5.85 0.55
C ILE A 189 -12.85 5.73 -0.91
N HIS A 190 -13.71 4.76 -1.23
CA HIS A 190 -14.23 4.60 -2.59
C HIS A 190 -15.01 5.83 -3.07
N ASP A 191 -15.86 6.41 -2.22
CA ASP A 191 -16.62 7.62 -2.54
C ASP A 191 -15.68 8.80 -2.82
N LYS A 192 -14.63 8.97 -2.01
CA LYS A 192 -13.63 10.03 -2.20
C LYS A 192 -12.77 9.83 -3.44
N ILE A 193 -12.38 8.59 -3.76
CA ILE A 193 -11.71 8.28 -5.03
C ILE A 193 -12.64 8.66 -6.18
N HIS A 194 -13.90 8.23 -6.14
CA HIS A 194 -14.86 8.56 -7.19
C HIS A 194 -15.00 10.08 -7.37
N GLU A 195 -15.19 10.83 -6.28
CA GLU A 195 -15.32 12.29 -6.30
C GLU A 195 -14.10 12.97 -6.95
N MET A 196 -12.88 12.62 -6.51
CA MET A 196 -11.66 13.28 -7.00
C MET A 196 -11.33 12.90 -8.44
N THR A 197 -11.69 11.69 -8.87
CA THR A 197 -11.34 11.18 -10.20
C THR A 197 -12.24 11.75 -11.30
N GLN A 198 -13.46 12.21 -10.97
CA GLN A 198 -14.28 13.01 -11.88
C GLN A 198 -13.59 14.30 -12.31
N ALA A 199 -12.73 14.86 -11.45
CA ALA A 199 -11.92 16.04 -11.76
C ALA A 199 -10.55 15.69 -12.36
N GLY A 200 -10.34 14.43 -12.79
CA GLY A 200 -9.07 13.95 -13.33
C GLY A 200 -8.00 13.67 -12.27
N GLY A 201 -8.37 13.67 -10.98
CA GLY A 201 -7.46 13.35 -9.89
C GLY A 201 -6.90 11.95 -10.01
N ARG A 202 -5.57 11.82 -9.82
CA ARG A 202 -4.87 10.54 -9.80
C ARG A 202 -4.48 10.15 -8.38
N LEU A 203 -5.00 9.03 -7.88
CA LEU A 203 -4.69 8.57 -6.51
C LEU A 203 -3.18 8.27 -6.39
N ILE A 204 -2.58 8.74 -5.30
CA ILE A 204 -1.17 8.50 -4.96
C ILE A 204 -1.09 7.41 -3.90
N CYS A 205 -1.76 7.62 -2.77
CA CYS A 205 -1.78 6.68 -1.66
C CYS A 205 -2.96 6.94 -0.72
N VAL A 206 -3.17 5.99 0.19
CA VAL A 206 -4.09 6.10 1.33
C VAL A 206 -3.28 5.79 2.58
N GLU A 207 -2.86 6.83 3.31
CA GLU A 207 -1.91 6.68 4.42
C GLU A 207 -2.56 6.95 5.78
N MET A 208 -2.21 6.13 6.79
CA MET A 208 -2.70 6.30 8.16
C MET A 208 -1.98 7.44 8.87
N THR A 209 -2.48 8.64 8.68
CA THR A 209 -1.90 9.87 9.23
C THR A 209 -2.83 10.55 10.23
N GLY A 210 -4.10 10.15 10.29
CA GLY A 210 -5.17 10.86 10.94
C GLY A 210 -5.46 10.40 12.37
N ALA A 211 -6.60 10.85 12.88
CA ALA A 211 -7.02 10.56 14.24
C ALA A 211 -7.43 9.09 14.40
N GLN A 212 -6.92 8.42 15.44
CA GLN A 212 -7.39 7.09 15.81
C GLN A 212 -8.42 7.23 16.92
N GLN A 213 -9.59 6.61 16.74
CA GLN A 213 -10.61 6.49 17.77
C GLN A 213 -10.80 5.01 18.11
N GLY A 214 -10.36 4.63 19.31
CA GLY A 214 -10.64 3.30 19.85
C GLY A 214 -12.13 3.13 20.17
N PRO A 215 -12.66 1.90 20.13
CA PRO A 215 -14.06 1.65 20.51
C PRO A 215 -14.25 1.94 22.01
N ASN A 216 -15.35 2.59 22.36
CA ASN A 216 -15.79 2.66 23.76
C ASN A 216 -16.38 1.29 24.20
N MET A 217 -16.68 1.12 25.50
CA MET A 217 -17.14 -0.17 26.03
C MET A 217 -18.42 -0.69 25.36
N SER A 218 -19.40 0.18 25.05
CA SER A 218 -20.63 -0.23 24.38
C SER A 218 -20.39 -0.60 22.91
N GLN A 219 -19.54 0.16 22.21
CA GLN A 219 -19.10 -0.12 20.85
C GLN A 219 -18.32 -1.44 20.75
N ALA A 220 -17.42 -1.70 21.69
CA ALA A 220 -16.68 -2.96 21.75
C ALA A 220 -17.62 -4.16 21.97
N MET A 221 -18.70 -3.97 22.74
CA MET A 221 -19.76 -4.98 22.92
C MET A 221 -20.61 -5.18 21.66
N SER A 222 -20.79 -4.15 20.83
CA SER A 222 -21.49 -4.26 19.55
C SER A 222 -20.61 -4.74 18.40
N GLY A 223 -19.34 -5.09 18.64
CA GLY A 223 -18.41 -5.56 17.61
C GLY A 223 -17.75 -4.45 16.79
N TYR A 224 -17.84 -3.19 17.22
CA TYR A 224 -17.09 -2.10 16.58
C TYR A 224 -15.63 -2.12 17.06
N GLY A 225 -14.69 -2.10 16.12
CA GLY A 225 -13.24 -2.21 16.35
C GLY A 225 -12.51 -0.87 16.43
N GLY A 226 -13.20 0.25 16.22
CA GLY A 226 -12.62 1.59 16.14
C GLY A 226 -12.55 2.13 14.72
N ALA A 227 -12.06 3.36 14.61
CA ALA A 227 -11.85 4.08 13.37
C ALA A 227 -10.42 4.63 13.28
N PHE A 228 -9.85 4.59 12.08
CA PHE A 228 -8.56 5.16 11.76
C PHE A 228 -8.74 6.26 10.72
N GLY A 229 -8.38 7.49 11.07
CA GLY A 229 -8.27 8.57 10.10
C GLY A 229 -7.12 8.31 9.14
N VAL A 230 -7.40 8.48 7.86
CA VAL A 230 -6.42 8.35 6.77
C VAL A 230 -6.43 9.61 5.92
N ASP A 231 -5.28 9.90 5.33
CA ASP A 231 -5.15 10.92 4.31
C ASP A 231 -5.02 10.25 2.95
N MET A 232 -5.90 10.68 2.05
CA MET A 232 -5.92 10.25 0.66
C MET A 232 -5.25 11.34 -0.16
N MET A 233 -4.16 11.00 -0.82
CA MET A 233 -3.36 11.96 -1.58
C MET A 233 -3.60 11.78 -3.07
N PHE A 234 -3.82 12.88 -3.78
CA PHE A 234 -4.13 12.89 -5.20
C PHE A 234 -3.25 13.87 -5.97
N ASN A 235 -2.80 13.45 -7.13
CA ASN A 235 -2.26 14.34 -8.15
C ASN A 235 -3.42 14.91 -8.96
N MET A 236 -3.72 16.19 -8.75
CA MET A 236 -4.73 16.90 -9.53
C MET A 236 -4.09 17.56 -10.75
N PRO A 237 -4.60 17.32 -11.96
CA PRO A 237 -4.05 17.89 -13.17
C PRO A 237 -4.35 19.40 -13.23
N LEU A 238 -3.37 20.17 -13.70
CA LEU A 238 -3.49 21.60 -14.01
C LEU A 238 -3.49 21.87 -15.53
N HIS A 239 -3.42 20.80 -16.33
CA HIS A 239 -3.40 20.86 -17.79
C HIS A 239 -4.80 20.55 -18.35
N PRO A 240 -5.15 21.06 -19.55
CA PRO A 240 -6.44 20.77 -20.17
C PRO A 240 -6.54 19.31 -20.60
N ASN A 241 -7.76 18.76 -20.58
CA ASN A 241 -8.10 17.40 -21.02
C ASN A 241 -7.25 16.30 -20.37
N PRO A 242 -7.22 16.21 -19.03
CA PRO A 242 -6.45 15.18 -18.36
C PRO A 242 -6.96 13.79 -18.70
N LYS A 243 -6.04 12.83 -18.68
CA LYS A 243 -6.42 11.41 -18.75
C LYS A 243 -7.24 11.05 -17.51
N LEU A 244 -8.34 10.34 -17.74
CA LEU A 244 -9.19 9.82 -16.67
C LEU A 244 -8.82 8.38 -16.36
N TYR A 245 -8.90 8.02 -15.08
CA TYR A 245 -8.53 6.70 -14.58
C TYR A 245 -9.71 6.06 -13.82
N SER A 246 -9.78 4.74 -13.92
CA SER A 246 -10.66 3.86 -13.16
C SER A 246 -9.84 3.17 -12.09
N TYR A 247 -10.46 2.89 -10.95
CA TYR A 247 -9.80 2.35 -9.78
C TYR A 247 -10.46 1.06 -9.33
N GLN A 248 -9.66 0.09 -8.94
CA GLN A 248 -10.14 -1.16 -8.37
C GLN A 248 -9.37 -1.47 -7.09
N ALA A 249 -10.12 -1.83 -6.05
CA ALA A 249 -9.58 -2.40 -4.82
C ALA A 249 -9.73 -3.92 -4.86
N ALA A 250 -8.65 -4.63 -4.55
CA ALA A 250 -8.65 -6.08 -4.41
C ALA A 250 -8.27 -6.47 -2.98
N ASN A 251 -9.14 -7.26 -2.34
CA ASN A 251 -8.81 -7.87 -1.06
C ASN A 251 -7.94 -9.11 -1.30
N VAL A 252 -6.69 -9.07 -0.88
CA VAL A 252 -5.73 -10.16 -1.01
C VAL A 252 -5.42 -10.70 0.40
N PRO A 253 -5.81 -11.93 0.72
CA PRO A 253 -5.45 -12.54 2.00
C PRO A 253 -3.95 -12.83 2.04
N VAL A 254 -3.30 -12.48 3.15
CA VAL A 254 -1.88 -12.74 3.40
C VAL A 254 -1.78 -13.78 4.52
N PRO A 255 -1.67 -15.08 4.19
CA PRO A 255 -1.48 -16.12 5.19
C PRO A 255 -0.14 -15.91 5.88
N TYR A 256 -0.10 -16.11 7.19
CA TYR A 256 1.13 -16.09 7.96
C TYR A 256 1.19 -17.23 8.96
N THR A 257 2.41 -17.68 9.24
CA THR A 257 2.71 -18.62 10.32
C THR A 257 3.61 -17.94 11.34
N VAL A 258 3.25 -18.12 12.61
CA VAL A 258 4.02 -17.71 13.78
C VAL A 258 4.68 -18.95 14.36
N GLN A 259 6.00 -18.99 14.37
CA GLN A 259 6.74 -20.02 15.09
C GLN A 259 7.17 -19.42 16.43
N ALA A 260 6.71 -20.04 17.53
CA ALA A 260 7.11 -19.61 18.86
C ALA A 260 8.58 -19.99 19.09
N GLY A 261 9.46 -18.99 19.16
CA GLY A 261 10.85 -19.14 19.57
C GLY A 261 11.06 -18.76 21.03
N PHE A 262 12.08 -19.34 21.67
CA PHE A 262 12.46 -19.03 23.06
C PHE A 262 12.80 -17.55 23.30
N SER A 263 13.15 -16.79 22.25
CA SER A 263 13.56 -15.38 22.37
C SER A 263 12.64 -14.37 21.67
N MET A 264 12.05 -14.71 20.52
CA MET A 264 10.99 -13.94 19.86
C MET A 264 10.22 -14.85 18.90
N PRO A 265 8.91 -14.60 18.69
CA PRO A 265 8.16 -15.25 17.62
C PRO A 265 8.73 -14.83 16.25
N SER A 266 8.95 -15.80 15.36
CA SER A 266 9.19 -15.51 13.95
C SER A 266 7.88 -15.55 13.20
N PHE A 267 7.65 -14.55 12.36
CA PHE A 267 6.51 -14.48 11.46
C PHE A 267 7.01 -14.78 10.06
N GLN A 268 6.29 -15.63 9.33
CA GLN A 268 6.57 -15.92 7.93
C GLN A 268 5.27 -15.78 7.14
N CYS A 269 5.28 -14.95 6.12
CA CYS A 269 4.17 -14.86 5.16
C CYS A 269 4.27 -16.01 4.15
N ASN A 270 3.14 -16.65 3.86
CA ASN A 270 3.01 -17.67 2.83
C ASN A 270 2.07 -17.17 1.73
N ILE A 271 2.59 -16.25 0.91
CA ILE A 271 1.90 -15.70 -0.26
C ILE A 271 2.90 -15.53 -1.39
N ASP A 272 2.46 -15.85 -2.61
CA ASP A 272 3.20 -15.53 -3.82
C ASP A 272 2.88 -14.10 -4.27
N TRP A 273 3.67 -13.15 -3.76
CA TRP A 273 3.53 -11.73 -4.10
C TRP A 273 3.68 -11.46 -5.59
N ASN A 274 4.52 -12.22 -6.30
CA ASN A 274 4.75 -12.02 -7.73
C ASN A 274 3.54 -12.49 -8.55
N ALA A 275 2.95 -13.63 -8.20
CA ALA A 275 1.73 -14.11 -8.87
C ALA A 275 0.57 -13.12 -8.68
N GLN A 276 0.36 -12.64 -7.44
CA GLN A 276 -0.70 -11.66 -7.15
C GLN A 276 -0.46 -10.33 -7.88
N PHE A 277 0.78 -9.82 -7.88
CA PHE A 277 1.09 -8.58 -8.58
C PHE A 277 0.96 -8.75 -10.11
N GLY A 278 1.55 -9.81 -10.65
CA GLY A 278 1.58 -10.10 -12.08
C GLY A 278 0.18 -10.33 -12.68
N SER A 279 -0.76 -10.93 -11.94
CA SER A 279 -2.11 -11.15 -12.46
C SER A 279 -2.85 -9.87 -12.83
N TRP A 280 -2.56 -8.76 -12.13
CA TRP A 280 -3.14 -7.44 -12.41
C TRP A 280 -2.39 -6.71 -13.52
N LEU A 281 -1.05 -6.74 -13.48
CA LEU A 281 -0.21 -6.10 -14.50
C LEU A 281 -0.46 -6.68 -15.90
N ASN A 282 -0.66 -8.01 -15.98
CA ASN A 282 -0.99 -8.72 -17.21
C ASN A 282 -2.34 -8.34 -17.82
N GLN A 283 -3.18 -7.61 -17.07
CA GLN A 283 -4.47 -7.07 -17.53
C GLN A 283 -4.43 -5.55 -17.76
N GLY A 284 -3.23 -4.96 -17.75
CA GLY A 284 -3.01 -3.53 -17.99
C GLY A 284 -3.28 -2.63 -16.78
N TRP A 285 -3.51 -3.19 -15.59
CA TRP A 285 -3.66 -2.43 -14.35
C TRP A 285 -2.30 -2.00 -13.80
N LYS A 286 -2.25 -0.83 -13.18
CA LYS A 286 -1.08 -0.28 -12.50
C LYS A 286 -1.32 -0.29 -10.99
N LEU A 287 -0.35 -0.75 -10.20
CA LEU A 287 -0.47 -0.75 -8.73
C LEU A 287 -0.25 0.67 -8.20
N ILE A 288 -1.06 1.06 -7.22
CA ILE A 288 -0.95 2.35 -6.54
C ILE A 288 -0.43 2.12 -5.12
N GLU A 289 -1.18 1.36 -4.32
CA GLU A 289 -0.90 1.19 -2.89
C GLU A 289 -1.30 -0.21 -2.43
N ILE A 290 -0.61 -0.72 -1.40
CA ILE A 290 -1.02 -1.91 -0.67
C ILE A 290 -1.22 -1.54 0.80
N PHE A 291 -2.47 -1.60 1.23
CA PHE A 291 -2.85 -1.31 2.60
C PHE A 291 -3.04 -2.60 3.41
N LEU A 292 -2.29 -2.78 4.50
CA LEU A 292 -2.54 -3.85 5.47
C LEU A 292 -3.48 -3.31 6.56
N ASP A 293 -4.74 -3.74 6.53
CA ASP A 293 -5.78 -3.20 7.44
C ASP A 293 -5.66 -3.70 8.89
N ASN A 294 -4.62 -4.48 9.20
CA ASN A 294 -4.33 -5.13 10.47
C ASN A 294 -5.48 -6.01 10.99
N SER A 295 -6.51 -6.28 10.19
CA SER A 295 -7.50 -7.30 10.52
C SER A 295 -6.83 -8.66 10.46
N GLN A 296 -7.00 -9.44 11.53
CA GLN A 296 -6.38 -10.75 11.66
C GLN A 296 -7.48 -11.75 11.98
N SER A 297 -7.59 -12.81 11.17
CA SER A 297 -8.21 -14.04 11.66
C SER A 297 -7.11 -14.90 12.27
N GLN A 298 -7.18 -15.15 13.57
CA GLN A 298 -6.25 -16.04 14.25
C GLN A 298 -6.80 -17.46 14.21
N GLN A 299 -6.02 -18.40 13.68
CA GLN A 299 -6.29 -19.83 13.75
C GLN A 299 -5.18 -20.47 14.57
N ARG A 300 -5.50 -20.91 15.81
CA ARG A 300 -4.55 -21.68 16.61
C ARG A 300 -4.22 -22.98 15.88
N THR A 301 -2.95 -23.17 15.50
CA THR A 301 -2.46 -24.34 14.78
C THR A 301 -1.40 -25.06 15.62
N GLY A 302 -1.84 -25.85 16.61
CA GLY A 302 -0.97 -26.68 17.45
C GLY A 302 -0.42 -26.02 18.73
N LEU A 303 0.49 -26.72 19.41
CA LEU A 303 1.02 -26.34 20.74
C LEU A 303 2.13 -25.27 20.68
N MET A 304 2.89 -25.19 19.58
CA MET A 304 4.10 -24.36 19.43
C MET A 304 4.10 -23.47 18.17
N SER A 305 3.03 -23.54 17.37
CA SER A 305 2.82 -22.70 16.18
C SER A 305 1.42 -22.09 16.23
N ALA A 306 1.28 -20.89 15.69
CA ALA A 306 -0.02 -20.28 15.45
C ALA A 306 -0.02 -19.75 14.02
N GLY A 307 -1.15 -19.84 13.34
CA GLY A 307 -1.33 -19.32 12.00
C GLY A 307 -2.41 -18.26 11.99
N GLY A 308 -2.43 -17.47 10.94
CA GLY A 308 -3.54 -16.58 10.68
C GLY A 308 -3.49 -16.04 9.28
N THR A 309 -4.47 -15.20 8.98
CA THR A 309 -4.53 -14.46 7.72
C THR A 309 -4.68 -13.00 8.05
N LEU A 310 -3.80 -12.17 7.49
CA LEU A 310 -3.97 -10.72 7.44
C LEU A 310 -4.79 -10.39 6.20
N ASN A 311 -5.71 -9.43 6.30
CA ASN A 311 -6.30 -8.86 5.11
C ASN A 311 -5.37 -7.76 4.56
N SER A 312 -5.25 -7.70 3.24
CA SER A 312 -4.59 -6.61 2.54
C SER A 312 -5.48 -6.10 1.43
N ILE A 313 -5.53 -4.79 1.24
CA ILE A 313 -6.28 -4.13 0.19
C ILE A 313 -5.29 -3.53 -0.80
N TRP A 314 -5.34 -4.00 -2.03
CA TRP A 314 -4.48 -3.54 -3.11
C TRP A 314 -5.27 -2.60 -4.00
N TRP A 315 -4.76 -1.39 -4.18
CA TRP A 315 -5.38 -0.37 -5.03
C TRP A 315 -4.69 -0.34 -6.37
N PHE A 316 -5.47 -0.49 -7.43
CA PHE A 316 -5.01 -0.44 -8.81
C PHE A 316 -5.71 0.66 -9.58
N GLU A 317 -5.01 1.23 -10.56
CA GLU A 317 -5.56 2.16 -11.55
C GLU A 317 -5.42 1.63 -12.97
N LYS A 318 -6.33 2.09 -13.85
CA LYS A 318 -6.28 1.85 -15.29
C LYS A 318 -6.89 3.03 -16.04
N GLU A 319 -6.35 3.38 -17.19
CA GLU A 319 -6.93 4.45 -18.01
C GLU A 319 -8.37 4.09 -18.43
N ASN A 320 -9.32 5.03 -18.26
CA ASN A 320 -10.75 4.79 -18.55
C ASN A 320 -10.99 4.35 -19.98
N SER A 321 -10.27 4.94 -20.94
CA SER A 321 -10.36 4.59 -22.37
C SER A 321 -9.92 3.15 -22.67
N ARG A 322 -9.27 2.47 -21.72
CA ARG A 322 -8.70 1.13 -21.87
C ARG A 322 -9.26 0.12 -20.88
N LEU A 323 -10.36 0.42 -20.20
CA LEU A 323 -10.88 -0.43 -19.13
C LEU A 323 -11.07 -1.90 -19.59
N ASN A 324 -11.59 -2.08 -20.79
CA ASN A 324 -11.86 -3.39 -21.42
C ASN A 324 -10.67 -3.99 -22.18
N ASP A 325 -9.56 -3.26 -22.31
CA ASP A 325 -8.37 -3.72 -23.03
C ASP A 325 -7.45 -4.49 -22.08
N THR A 326 -7.30 -5.80 -22.30
CA THR A 326 -6.49 -6.68 -21.45
C THR A 326 -5.01 -6.70 -21.82
N THR A 327 -4.58 -5.87 -22.78
CA THR A 327 -3.16 -5.79 -23.17
C THR A 327 -2.30 -5.36 -21.96
N PRO A 328 -1.25 -6.12 -21.61
CA PRO A 328 -0.32 -5.73 -20.55
C PRO A 328 0.30 -4.36 -20.84
N LEU A 329 0.39 -3.48 -19.84
CA LEU A 329 0.99 -2.15 -20.02
C LEU A 329 2.18 -1.89 -19.14
N TYR A 330 2.32 -2.69 -18.09
CA TYR A 330 3.31 -2.51 -17.07
C TYR A 330 3.97 -3.84 -16.81
N GLN A 331 5.27 -3.80 -16.60
CA GLN A 331 6.02 -4.90 -16.00
C GLN A 331 6.32 -4.54 -14.55
N GLY A 332 6.39 -5.55 -13.70
CA GLY A 332 6.58 -5.41 -12.25
C GLY A 332 7.87 -6.05 -11.76
N ALA A 333 8.42 -5.51 -10.67
CA ALA A 333 9.51 -6.10 -9.92
C ALA A 333 9.26 -5.92 -8.43
N ILE A 334 9.59 -6.94 -7.62
CA ILE A 334 9.50 -6.88 -6.16
C ILE A 334 10.89 -7.06 -5.58
N ILE A 335 11.37 -6.08 -4.83
CA ILE A 335 12.67 -6.13 -4.17
C ILE A 335 12.44 -6.38 -2.67
N PRO A 336 12.86 -7.54 -2.12
CA PRO A 336 12.85 -7.75 -0.70
C PRO A 336 13.95 -6.92 -0.04
N TYR A 337 13.62 -6.26 1.07
CA TYR A 337 14.55 -5.37 1.77
C TYR A 337 14.51 -5.61 3.27
N ALA A 338 15.68 -5.79 3.89
CA ALA A 338 15.81 -5.94 5.33
C ALA A 338 16.02 -4.57 5.98
N HIS A 339 14.97 -4.02 6.57
CA HIS A 339 15.01 -2.75 7.29
C HIS A 339 15.57 -2.94 8.71
N GLU A 340 16.83 -2.58 8.92
CA GLU A 340 17.49 -2.69 10.23
C GLU A 340 17.00 -1.58 11.17
N ILE A 341 16.38 -1.97 12.28
CA ILE A 341 15.87 -1.10 13.32
C ILE A 341 16.65 -1.32 14.61
N SER A 342 16.94 -0.24 15.33
CA SER A 342 17.65 -0.28 16.61
C SER A 342 16.87 0.49 17.66
N ALA A 343 16.54 -0.19 18.77
CA ALA A 343 15.98 0.45 19.95
C ALA A 343 17.11 1.05 20.80
N GLY A 344 16.95 2.33 21.14
CA GLY A 344 17.75 3.05 22.14
C GLY A 344 16.90 3.48 23.33
N PHE A 345 17.50 4.19 24.28
CA PHE A 345 16.77 4.80 25.40
C PHE A 345 15.82 5.89 24.89
N GLY A 346 14.53 5.56 24.73
CA GLY A 346 13.49 6.52 24.36
C GLY A 346 13.31 6.81 22.87
N SER A 347 14.12 6.19 22.00
CA SER A 347 13.97 6.29 20.54
C SER A 347 14.17 4.94 19.86
N VAL A 348 13.48 4.75 18.74
CA VAL A 348 13.67 3.64 17.84
C VAL A 348 14.02 4.23 16.48
N ASN A 349 15.27 4.02 16.06
CA ASN A 349 15.80 4.58 14.82
C ASN A 349 16.08 3.45 13.83
N ALA A 350 15.87 3.68 12.54
CA ALA A 350 16.38 2.76 11.54
C ALA A 350 17.83 3.10 11.20
N LYS A 351 18.60 2.05 10.95
CA LYS A 351 20.01 2.14 10.54
C LYS A 351 20.18 2.06 9.02
N SER A 352 19.19 1.50 8.33
CA SER A 352 19.25 1.21 6.90
C SER A 352 18.41 2.21 6.10
N SER A 353 18.95 2.75 5.01
CA SER A 353 18.22 3.61 4.06
C SER A 353 17.98 2.89 2.73
N TRP A 354 16.74 2.92 2.26
CA TRP A 354 16.34 2.37 0.96
C TRP A 354 16.55 3.33 -0.21
N THR A 355 16.92 4.59 0.06
CA THR A 355 17.12 5.61 -0.96
C THR A 355 18.05 5.16 -2.10
N PRO A 356 19.19 4.49 -1.85
CA PRO A 356 20.07 4.04 -2.93
C PRO A 356 19.40 3.04 -3.88
N ILE A 357 18.57 2.13 -3.35
CA ILE A 357 17.84 1.15 -4.18
C ILE A 357 16.82 1.87 -5.06
N ILE A 358 16.05 2.79 -4.47
CA ILE A 358 15.04 3.55 -5.21
C ILE A 358 15.69 4.39 -6.31
N GLN A 359 16.81 5.04 -6.02
CA GLN A 359 17.56 5.81 -7.02
C GLN A 359 18.11 4.93 -8.15
N GLU A 360 18.68 3.76 -7.84
CA GLU A 360 19.17 2.83 -8.86
C GLU A 360 18.02 2.29 -9.72
N MET A 361 16.89 1.93 -9.11
CA MET A 361 15.68 1.51 -9.81
C MET A 361 15.14 2.62 -10.73
N GLY A 362 15.12 3.87 -10.26
CA GLY A 362 14.76 5.03 -11.06
C GLY A 362 15.67 5.24 -12.27
N ASN A 363 16.99 5.08 -12.10
CA ASN A 363 17.95 5.14 -13.22
C ASN A 363 17.71 4.04 -14.27
N LYS A 364 17.05 2.94 -13.90
CA LYS A 364 16.61 1.87 -14.80
C LYS A 364 15.15 2.05 -15.29
N GLY A 365 14.54 3.20 -15.01
CA GLY A 365 13.18 3.56 -15.43
C GLY A 365 12.06 2.92 -14.61
N TRP A 366 12.38 2.32 -13.46
CA TRP A 366 11.39 1.74 -12.55
C TRP A 366 10.78 2.80 -11.63
N GLU A 367 9.45 2.89 -11.64
CA GLU A 367 8.64 3.69 -10.72
C GLU A 367 8.31 2.86 -9.48
N LEU A 368 8.32 3.49 -8.31
CA LEU A 368 7.99 2.86 -7.04
C LEU A 368 6.47 2.98 -6.88
N ALA A 369 5.78 1.86 -6.76
CA ALA A 369 4.37 1.83 -6.41
C ALA A 369 4.21 1.98 -4.89
N THR A 370 4.78 1.06 -4.11
CA THR A 370 4.71 1.12 -2.64
C THR A 370 5.85 0.35 -1.98
N ILE A 371 6.09 0.64 -0.69
CA ILE A 371 6.98 -0.11 0.19
C ILE A 371 6.12 -0.74 1.27
N LEU A 372 5.90 -2.04 1.14
CA LEU A 372 5.02 -2.80 2.01
C LEU A 372 5.79 -3.35 3.21
N PRO A 373 5.46 -2.96 4.46
CA PRO A 373 5.99 -3.60 5.65
C PRO A 373 5.35 -4.97 5.83
N THR A 374 6.14 -6.03 5.81
CA THR A 374 5.63 -7.38 6.08
C THR A 374 5.70 -7.66 7.59
N PRO A 375 4.85 -8.56 8.12
CA PRO A 375 4.95 -9.00 9.53
C PRO A 375 6.25 -9.76 9.83
N THR A 376 7.02 -10.16 8.81
CA THR A 376 8.26 -10.91 8.97
C THR A 376 9.32 -10.06 9.67
N MET A 377 9.75 -10.51 10.84
CA MET A 377 10.79 -9.87 11.65
C MET A 377 11.88 -10.87 12.04
N SER A 378 13.12 -10.42 12.09
CA SER A 378 14.28 -11.19 12.54
C SER A 378 15.06 -10.39 13.58
N ARG A 379 15.64 -11.08 14.58
CA ARG A 379 16.45 -10.44 15.61
C ARG A 379 17.92 -10.46 15.18
N ASN A 380 18.54 -9.29 15.07
CA ASN A 380 19.95 -9.16 14.66
C ASN A 380 20.90 -8.90 15.84
N GLY A 381 20.36 -8.62 17.02
CA GLY A 381 21.15 -8.32 18.21
C GLY A 381 20.28 -8.09 19.44
N MET A 382 20.90 -7.63 20.53
CA MET A 382 20.19 -7.47 21.80
C MET A 382 19.05 -6.44 21.70
N THR A 383 19.32 -5.31 21.05
CA THR A 383 18.40 -4.17 20.88
C THR A 383 18.06 -3.88 19.41
N SER A 384 18.52 -4.73 18.48
CA SER A 384 18.33 -4.54 17.04
C SER A 384 17.55 -5.69 16.41
N PHE A 385 16.61 -5.34 15.55
CA PHE A 385 15.81 -6.27 14.78
C PHE A 385 15.72 -5.78 13.32
N SER A 386 15.53 -6.70 12.39
CA SER A 386 15.23 -6.41 11.00
C SER A 386 13.77 -6.67 10.73
N MET A 387 13.10 -5.69 10.13
CA MET A 387 11.78 -5.85 9.53
C MET A 387 11.95 -6.10 8.04
N HIS A 388 11.27 -7.10 7.50
CA HIS A 388 11.30 -7.35 6.06
C HIS A 388 10.26 -6.46 5.38
N LEU A 389 10.72 -5.65 4.43
CA LEU A 389 9.89 -4.83 3.56
C LEU A 389 9.90 -5.43 2.15
N LEU A 390 8.83 -5.21 1.40
CA LEU A 390 8.77 -5.50 -0.03
C LEU A 390 8.58 -4.19 -0.78
N MET A 391 9.51 -3.86 -1.67
CA MET A 391 9.41 -2.68 -2.52
C MET A 391 8.84 -3.11 -3.87
N PHE A 392 7.65 -2.62 -4.18
CA PHE A 392 6.97 -2.89 -5.44
C PHE A 392 7.35 -1.81 -6.45
N PHE A 393 7.99 -2.23 -7.52
CA PHE A 393 8.36 -1.39 -8.64
C PHE A 393 7.58 -1.79 -9.88
N GLN A 394 7.29 -0.82 -10.74
CA GLN A 394 6.65 -1.05 -12.02
C GLN A 394 7.17 -0.06 -13.06
N ARG A 395 7.14 -0.43 -14.34
CA ARG A 395 7.42 0.50 -15.44
C ARG A 395 6.62 0.14 -16.68
N PRO A 396 6.32 1.13 -17.55
CA PRO A 396 5.64 0.86 -18.81
C PRO A 396 6.38 -0.17 -19.68
N ILE A 397 5.63 -1.01 -20.39
CA ILE A 397 6.17 -1.88 -21.43
C ILE A 397 6.31 -1.06 -22.71
N ILE A 398 7.52 -1.01 -23.27
CA ILE A 398 7.76 -0.37 -24.56
C ILE A 398 7.55 -1.41 -25.65
N TYR A 399 6.37 -1.37 -26.27
CA TYR A 399 6.13 -2.11 -27.50
C TYR A 399 6.97 -1.48 -28.61
N GLU A 400 8.00 -2.18 -29.08
CA GLU A 400 8.58 -1.82 -30.37
C GLU A 400 7.43 -1.90 -31.37
N ALA A 401 7.11 -0.77 -32.01
CA ALA A 401 6.30 -0.81 -33.21
C ALA A 401 7.08 -1.70 -34.17
N GLN A 402 6.71 -2.98 -34.25
CA GLN A 402 7.22 -3.85 -35.29
C GLN A 402 6.95 -3.09 -36.56
N GLY A 403 8.03 -2.67 -37.22
CA GLY A 403 7.96 -2.01 -38.49
C GLY A 403 7.22 -2.96 -39.41
N TYR A 404 5.91 -2.77 -39.55
CA TYR A 404 5.21 -3.16 -40.75
C TYR A 404 5.86 -2.31 -41.83
N THR A 405 6.99 -2.78 -42.36
CA THR A 405 7.32 -2.53 -43.74
C THR A 405 6.08 -2.97 -44.48
N ALA A 406 5.26 -1.99 -44.89
CA ALA A 406 4.17 -2.24 -45.79
C ALA A 406 4.73 -3.16 -46.89
N PRO A 407 4.08 -4.30 -47.20
CA PRO A 407 4.47 -5.10 -48.35
C PRO A 407 4.66 -4.12 -49.52
N PRO A 408 5.76 -4.21 -50.29
CA PRO A 408 5.93 -3.36 -51.46
C PRO A 408 4.62 -3.44 -52.22
N ALA A 409 3.99 -2.29 -52.47
CA ALA A 409 2.71 -2.22 -53.14
C ALA A 409 2.85 -3.00 -54.45
N GLU A 410 2.38 -4.25 -54.46
CA GLU A 410 2.16 -4.96 -55.70
C GLU A 410 1.21 -4.07 -56.47
N ALA A 411 1.70 -3.55 -57.59
CA ALA A 411 0.92 -2.71 -58.48
C ALA A 411 -0.38 -3.45 -58.77
N MET A 412 -1.48 -3.01 -58.13
CA MET A 412 -2.80 -3.51 -58.42
C MET A 412 -3.06 -3.18 -59.88
N SER A 413 -2.88 -4.19 -60.73
CA SER A 413 -3.37 -4.18 -62.10
C SER A 413 -4.83 -3.79 -62.05
N ALA A 414 -5.18 -2.72 -62.75
CA ALA A 414 -6.53 -2.18 -62.82
C ALA A 414 -7.54 -3.30 -63.10
N PRO A 415 -8.70 -3.32 -62.42
CA PRO A 415 -9.74 -4.29 -62.71
C PRO A 415 -10.22 -4.12 -64.17
N PRO A 416 -10.46 -5.22 -64.89
CA PRO A 416 -10.97 -5.15 -66.25
C PRO A 416 -12.34 -4.47 -66.29
N PRO A 417 -12.64 -3.69 -67.34
CA PRO A 417 -13.90 -2.96 -67.44
C PRO A 417 -15.10 -3.92 -67.46
N PRO A 418 -16.23 -3.52 -66.86
CA PRO A 418 -17.42 -4.36 -66.80
C PRO A 418 -17.98 -4.62 -68.20
N SER A 419 -18.10 -5.89 -68.55
CA SER A 419 -18.83 -6.36 -69.72
C SER A 419 -20.32 -6.13 -69.52
N TYR A 420 -20.89 -5.19 -70.28
CA TYR A 420 -22.33 -5.03 -70.45
C TYR A 420 -22.92 -6.31 -71.05
N ASN A 421 -23.79 -6.99 -70.29
CA ASN A 421 -24.74 -7.95 -70.84
C ASN A 421 -26.16 -7.56 -70.43
N ALA A 422 -27.05 -7.72 -71.39
CA ALA A 422 -28.34 -7.08 -71.49
C ALA A 422 -29.40 -7.60 -70.50
N VAL A 423 -30.19 -6.64 -70.02
CA VAL A 423 -31.66 -6.64 -69.82
C VAL A 423 -32.37 -8.00 -69.89
N VAL A 424 -32.99 -8.39 -68.77
CA VAL A 424 -34.35 -8.95 -68.79
C VAL A 424 -35.16 -8.35 -67.63
N ASP A 425 -36.28 -7.75 -68.00
CA ASP A 425 -37.35 -7.23 -67.17
C ASP A 425 -37.79 -8.18 -66.05
N GLN A 426 -38.01 -7.63 -64.84
CA GLN A 426 -39.12 -8.08 -63.99
C GLN A 426 -39.64 -6.98 -63.06
N LYS A 427 -40.98 -6.94 -63.05
CA LYS A 427 -41.94 -5.92 -62.61
C LYS A 427 -41.99 -5.71 -61.08
N PRO A 428 -42.34 -4.51 -60.58
CA PRO A 428 -42.45 -4.24 -59.15
C PRO A 428 -43.79 -4.72 -58.58
N THR A 429 -43.75 -5.38 -57.42
CA THR A 429 -44.94 -5.64 -56.59
C THR A 429 -44.83 -4.81 -55.33
N ASN A 430 -45.72 -3.81 -55.22
CA ASN A 430 -45.99 -3.06 -54.01
C ASN A 430 -46.64 -3.98 -52.97
N THR A 431 -46.21 -3.89 -51.72
CA THR A 431 -47.14 -4.04 -50.59
C THR A 431 -46.67 -3.16 -49.45
N ALA A 432 -47.45 -2.11 -49.21
CA ALA A 432 -47.38 -1.29 -48.01
C ALA A 432 -48.08 -2.03 -46.87
N GLU A 433 -47.46 -2.06 -45.70
CA GLU A 433 -48.19 -2.26 -44.45
C GLU A 433 -47.79 -1.18 -43.44
N LYS A 434 -48.84 -0.74 -42.74
CA LYS A 434 -48.98 0.48 -41.97
C LYS A 434 -49.59 0.03 -40.64
N SER A 435 -48.94 0.35 -39.52
CA SER A 435 -49.53 0.38 -38.16
C SER A 435 -48.49 1.05 -37.24
N GLU A 436 -48.65 2.25 -36.66
CA GLU A 436 -49.56 2.62 -35.55
C GLU A 436 -49.63 1.53 -34.45
N SER A 437 -49.57 1.76 -33.14
CA SER A 437 -49.40 2.92 -32.26
C SER A 437 -49.28 2.37 -30.82
N SER A 438 -49.10 3.25 -29.83
CA SER A 438 -49.13 3.04 -28.35
C SER A 438 -47.86 2.44 -27.73
N GLY A 439 -47.30 2.92 -26.62
CA GLY A 439 -47.75 3.86 -25.60
C GLY A 439 -47.40 3.31 -24.21
N VAL A 440 -47.14 4.22 -23.27
CA VAL A 440 -47.19 4.06 -21.79
C VAL A 440 -45.88 3.72 -21.04
N LEU A 441 -45.38 4.77 -20.39
CA LEU A 441 -44.81 4.89 -19.03
C LEU A 441 -44.82 3.64 -18.12
N ARG A 442 -43.66 3.36 -17.51
CA ARG A 442 -43.47 3.40 -16.06
C ARG A 442 -42.01 3.61 -15.70
#